data_AF-A0A9W7AWE0-F1
#
_entry.id   AF-A0A9W7AWE0-F1
#
_cell.length_a   1.000
_cell.length_b   1.000
_cell.length_c   1.000
_cell.angle_alpha   90.00
_cell.angle_beta   90.00
_cell.angle_gamma   90.00
#
_symmetry.space_group_name_H-M   'P 1'
#
loop_
_entity.id
_entity.type
_entity.pdbx_description
1 polymer ?
#
loop_
_entity_poly.entity_id
_entity_poly.type
_entity_poly.pdbx_seq_one_letter_code
_entity_poly.pdbx_strand_id
1 'polypeptide(L)'
;MATSATSFPLILSLLLALLLASPVKCSVTTLDASDSEVWSELTTAWDSVLPASVFKEVKEECDRFNSLGDVYDLGDMKFGKKSTNWLAMSEGEESAEPRNFIEYAIHQFYELAIPEQFYGDNYNIKHYNELKRYTKSDIQGAEWWIQARSGKEGIGFHYDKDEAYASNYMTMSFPIISTITYLTDAGAPTLILNQTSLDGSLEFPEVPHEGFLSYPKSNRHVIFRGDLNHGVSKTLSLDVDTPNSRVTLLVNWWMRKPMEPNCMVFTDALAKKAGFVYPEKVAKAVRKATNPGPNKVNSESTPFLNITDPKSKNTKLYSRHMERFPPNDGFHYDMPRIKDLVAHTLYAVNWSWEHVFGTVGMLDLWNQNQISSLFRIVEPKLIVFVHDDRDLESPTGINWWLQPLAKRYQSRIKTYTATTEKAQNAWGEFGIIEKDLPIAVMHDTKTNRKLVLERGAVFGEDKVEELMKKFLSESSDEL
;
A
#
# COMPACT_ATOMS: atom_id res chain seq x y z
N MET A 1 63.26 -41.57 -21.19
CA MET A 1 61.97 -41.44 -21.93
C MET A 1 61.05 -40.62 -21.04
N ALA A 2 61.04 -39.29 -21.13
CA ALA A 2 60.45 -38.42 -22.16
C ALA A 2 58.94 -38.14 -21.93
N THR A 3 58.65 -36.90 -21.49
CA THR A 3 57.51 -36.00 -21.86
C THR A 3 56.06 -36.49 -21.66
N SER A 4 55.11 -35.71 -21.16
CA SER A 4 54.76 -34.37 -21.62
C SER A 4 53.83 -33.62 -20.63
N ALA A 5 54.08 -32.32 -20.52
CA ALA A 5 53.11 -31.30 -20.12
C ALA A 5 52.63 -30.61 -21.41
N THR A 6 51.38 -30.14 -21.45
CA THR A 6 50.92 -28.85 -22.02
C THR A 6 49.44 -28.89 -22.38
N SER A 7 48.63 -28.01 -21.78
CA SER A 7 47.54 -27.22 -22.41
C SER A 7 46.68 -26.54 -21.34
N PHE A 8 47.19 -25.43 -20.79
CA PHE A 8 46.42 -24.52 -19.91
C PHE A 8 46.45 -23.01 -20.27
N PRO A 9 46.88 -22.52 -21.47
CA PRO A 9 46.87 -21.07 -21.72
C PRO A 9 45.62 -20.53 -22.47
N LEU A 10 44.71 -21.38 -22.96
CA LEU A 10 43.57 -20.92 -23.78
C LEU A 10 42.35 -20.42 -22.96
N ILE A 11 42.13 -20.96 -21.76
CA ILE A 11 40.97 -20.59 -20.93
C ILE A 11 41.16 -19.22 -20.25
N LEU A 12 42.39 -18.88 -19.86
CA LEU A 12 42.69 -17.60 -19.21
C LEU A 12 42.61 -16.42 -20.19
N SER A 13 42.91 -16.66 -21.46
CA SER A 13 42.85 -15.65 -22.52
C SER A 13 41.41 -15.28 -22.90
N LEU A 14 40.48 -16.23 -22.81
CA LEU A 14 39.05 -15.99 -23.07
C LEU A 14 38.37 -15.20 -21.93
N LEU A 15 38.79 -15.48 -20.68
CA LEU A 15 38.29 -14.77 -19.49
C LEU A 15 38.76 -13.32 -19.42
N LEU A 16 39.99 -13.03 -19.87
CA LEU A 16 40.51 -11.65 -19.92
C LEU A 16 39.86 -10.83 -21.04
N ALA A 17 39.46 -11.46 -22.15
CA ALA A 17 38.73 -10.79 -23.23
C ALA A 17 37.29 -10.42 -22.86
N LEU A 18 36.65 -11.20 -21.98
CA LEU A 18 35.33 -10.88 -21.40
C LEU A 18 35.38 -9.75 -20.36
N LEU A 19 36.51 -9.58 -19.67
CA LEU A 19 36.72 -8.51 -18.68
C LEU A 19 37.14 -7.16 -19.30
N LEU A 20 37.55 -7.15 -20.57
CA LEU A 20 37.96 -5.93 -21.30
C LEU A 20 36.94 -5.47 -22.36
N ALA A 21 35.78 -6.12 -22.44
CA ALA A 21 34.68 -5.62 -23.25
C ALA A 21 34.15 -4.33 -22.61
N SER A 22 34.40 -3.20 -23.27
CA SER A 22 33.86 -1.89 -22.93
C SER A 22 32.37 -2.00 -22.60
N PRO A 23 31.86 -1.31 -21.55
CA PRO A 23 30.45 -1.34 -21.22
C PRO A 23 29.67 -0.93 -22.47
N VAL A 24 28.86 -1.85 -22.99
CA VAL A 24 27.85 -1.53 -23.99
C VAL A 24 27.03 -0.41 -23.36
N LYS A 25 27.16 0.81 -23.90
CA LYS A 25 26.24 1.91 -23.59
C LYS A 25 24.87 1.43 -24.07
N CYS A 26 24.17 0.71 -23.22
CA CYS A 26 22.76 0.45 -23.37
C CYS A 26 22.14 1.84 -23.26
N SER A 27 21.77 2.42 -24.40
CA SER A 27 20.91 3.60 -24.41
C SER A 27 19.59 3.14 -23.80
N VAL A 28 19.47 3.29 -22.49
CA VAL A 28 18.20 3.18 -21.80
C VAL A 28 17.29 4.17 -22.50
N THR A 29 16.30 3.65 -23.20
CA THR A 29 15.17 4.46 -23.67
C THR A 29 14.50 4.91 -22.38
N THR A 30 14.86 6.11 -21.93
CA THR A 30 14.25 6.76 -20.77
C THR A 30 12.76 6.80 -21.04
N LEU A 31 11.96 6.38 -20.07
CA LEU A 31 10.52 6.58 -20.12
C LEU A 31 10.26 8.04 -20.48
N ASP A 32 9.38 8.31 -21.43
CA ASP A 32 8.76 9.62 -21.61
C ASP A 32 7.83 9.86 -20.40
N ALA A 33 8.38 9.81 -19.18
CA ALA A 33 7.80 10.53 -18.08
C ALA A 33 7.79 11.98 -18.58
N SER A 34 6.61 12.57 -18.70
CA SER A 34 6.58 14.01 -18.80
C SER A 34 7.32 14.50 -17.56
N ASP A 35 8.48 15.13 -17.72
CA ASP A 35 9.25 15.77 -16.63
C ASP A 35 8.42 16.87 -15.90
N SER A 36 7.12 16.97 -16.16
CA SER A 36 6.19 17.80 -15.44
C SER A 36 6.00 17.26 -14.03
N GLU A 37 6.63 17.94 -13.10
CA GLU A 37 6.27 17.94 -11.69
C GLU A 37 4.76 18.15 -11.53
N VAL A 38 4.13 17.33 -10.68
CA VAL A 38 2.70 17.45 -10.34
C VAL A 38 2.49 17.63 -8.84
N TRP A 39 1.45 18.38 -8.52
CA TRP A 39 0.97 18.63 -7.16
C TRP A 39 -0.33 17.86 -6.95
N SER A 40 -0.50 17.29 -5.76
CA SER A 40 -1.67 16.47 -5.42
C SER A 40 -2.55 17.16 -4.39
N GLU A 41 -3.86 17.02 -4.57
CA GLU A 41 -4.89 17.43 -3.60
C GLU A 41 -5.13 16.35 -2.53
N LEU A 42 -4.44 15.21 -2.60
CA LEU A 42 -4.63 14.07 -1.69
C LEU A 42 -3.39 13.77 -0.84
N THR A 43 -2.21 14.19 -1.30
CA THR A 43 -0.95 13.96 -0.60
C THR A 43 0.08 15.05 -0.90
N THR A 44 1.02 15.24 0.02
CA THR A 44 2.18 16.11 -0.15
C THR A 44 3.36 15.51 0.60
N ALA A 45 4.58 15.83 0.18
CA ALA A 45 5.77 15.37 0.86
C ALA A 45 6.82 16.48 0.97
N TRP A 46 7.71 16.33 1.95
CA TRP A 46 8.83 17.23 2.21
C TRP A 46 10.08 16.42 2.45
N ASP A 47 11.13 16.70 1.69
CA ASP A 47 12.45 16.15 1.92
C ASP A 47 13.26 17.04 2.86
N SER A 48 14.09 16.39 3.68
CA SER A 48 14.88 17.06 4.71
C SER A 48 14.03 17.91 5.66
N VAL A 49 12.86 17.38 6.05
CA VAL A 49 11.85 18.14 6.79
C VAL A 49 12.38 18.68 8.12
N LEU A 50 13.24 17.93 8.81
CA LEU A 50 13.90 18.36 10.05
C LEU A 50 15.35 18.79 9.78
N PRO A 51 15.90 19.75 10.56
CA PRO A 51 17.33 20.03 10.52
C PRO A 51 18.15 18.76 10.78
N ALA A 52 19.24 18.54 10.03
CA ALA A 52 20.01 17.29 10.08
C ALA A 52 20.46 16.90 11.51
N SER A 53 20.82 17.88 12.36
CA SER A 53 21.18 17.63 13.75
C SER A 53 20.01 17.16 14.60
N VAL A 54 18.79 17.64 14.34
CA VAL A 54 17.58 17.22 15.04
C VAL A 54 17.14 15.86 14.52
N PHE A 55 17.11 15.67 13.20
CA PHE A 55 16.74 14.39 12.58
C PHE A 55 17.60 13.24 13.10
N LYS A 56 18.90 13.46 13.27
CA LYS A 56 19.80 12.46 13.87
C LYS A 56 19.33 12.04 15.26
N GLU A 57 19.00 12.99 16.13
CA GLU A 57 18.56 12.69 17.50
C GLU A 57 17.17 12.03 17.52
N VAL A 58 16.25 12.46 16.64
CA VAL A 58 14.94 11.80 16.43
C VAL A 58 15.12 10.36 16.02
N LYS A 59 16.01 10.09 15.05
CA LYS A 59 16.30 8.74 14.57
C LYS A 59 16.87 7.86 15.68
N GLU A 60 17.90 8.33 16.39
CA GLU A 60 18.49 7.59 17.51
C GLU A 60 17.46 7.30 18.62
N GLU A 61 16.56 8.25 18.88
CA GLU A 61 15.49 8.08 19.84
C GLU A 61 14.42 7.07 19.37
N CYS A 62 14.01 7.11 18.09
CA CYS A 62 13.09 6.13 17.53
C CYS A 62 13.68 4.72 17.52
N ASP A 63 14.98 4.59 17.20
CA ASP A 63 15.71 3.32 17.25
C ASP A 63 15.70 2.76 18.68
N ARG A 64 15.98 3.61 19.69
CA ARG A 64 15.86 3.26 21.11
C ARG A 64 14.43 2.84 21.46
N PHE A 65 13.42 3.65 21.12
CA PHE A 65 12.02 3.37 21.43
C PHE A 65 11.57 2.03 20.84
N ASN A 66 11.92 1.77 19.58
CA ASN A 66 11.61 0.51 18.90
C ASN A 66 12.32 -0.69 19.54
N SER A 67 13.56 -0.53 20.00
CA SER A 67 14.32 -1.59 20.69
C SER A 67 13.79 -1.96 22.07
N LEU A 68 12.99 -1.10 22.69
CA LEU A 68 12.29 -1.44 23.92
C LEU A 68 11.23 -2.53 23.66
N GLY A 69 10.90 -2.81 22.39
CA GLY A 69 9.98 -3.87 22.01
C GLY A 69 8.62 -3.73 22.70
N ASP A 70 7.98 -4.86 22.96
CA ASP A 70 6.76 -4.94 23.77
C ASP A 70 7.06 -4.92 25.28
N VAL A 71 8.25 -4.46 25.73
CA VAL A 71 8.55 -4.33 27.17
C VAL A 71 7.61 -3.32 27.84
N TYR A 72 6.91 -2.52 27.04
CA TYR A 72 5.67 -1.83 27.38
C TYR A 72 4.44 -2.69 27.10
N ASP A 73 4.35 -3.87 27.70
CA ASP A 73 3.09 -4.59 27.92
C ASP A 73 2.22 -3.72 28.86
N LEU A 74 1.81 -2.55 28.36
CA LEU A 74 0.93 -1.59 29.01
C LEU A 74 -0.54 -2.04 28.88
N GLY A 75 -0.75 -3.20 28.26
CA GLY A 75 -1.98 -3.96 28.19
C GLY A 75 -1.78 -5.15 27.25
N ASP A 76 -2.42 -6.28 27.56
CA ASP A 76 -2.56 -7.42 26.65
C ASP A 76 -2.84 -6.92 25.23
N MET A 77 -2.29 -7.57 24.19
CA MET A 77 -2.64 -7.34 22.79
C MET A 77 -4.15 -7.60 22.56
N LYS A 78 -4.99 -6.67 22.97
CA LYS A 78 -6.43 -6.75 22.80
C LYS A 78 -6.70 -6.43 21.33
N PHE A 79 -7.41 -7.34 20.67
CA PHE A 79 -7.64 -7.33 19.22
C PHE A 79 -6.39 -7.57 18.35
N GLY A 80 -5.30 -8.10 18.93
CA GLY A 80 -4.14 -8.54 18.15
C GLY A 80 -3.30 -7.42 17.52
N LYS A 81 -3.38 -6.19 18.05
CA LYS A 81 -2.62 -5.03 17.57
C LYS A 81 -1.81 -4.39 18.69
N LYS A 82 -0.64 -3.85 18.34
CA LYS A 82 0.21 -3.08 19.25
C LYS A 82 -0.46 -1.75 19.60
N SER A 83 -0.28 -1.28 20.82
CA SER A 83 -0.75 0.03 21.24
C SER A 83 0.10 1.15 20.61
N THR A 84 -0.57 2.23 20.23
CA THR A 84 0.02 3.51 19.81
C THR A 84 0.03 4.51 20.96
N ASN A 85 0.70 5.64 20.76
CA ASN A 85 0.87 6.68 21.78
C ASN A 85 0.09 7.93 21.40
N TRP A 86 -0.56 8.55 22.37
CA TRP A 86 -1.26 9.82 22.22
C TRP A 86 -0.45 10.99 22.78
N LEU A 87 -0.41 12.09 22.02
CA LEU A 87 0.07 13.40 22.43
C LEU A 87 -1.03 14.45 22.16
N ALA A 88 -1.51 15.12 23.19
CA ALA A 88 -2.49 16.20 23.03
C ALA A 88 -1.84 17.46 22.42
N MET A 89 -2.56 18.14 21.52
CA MET A 89 -2.09 19.37 20.84
C MET A 89 -2.89 20.63 21.22
N SER A 90 -4.11 20.48 21.77
CA SER A 90 -5.01 21.59 22.08
C SER A 90 -4.82 22.17 23.49
N GLU A 91 -5.07 23.48 23.65
CA GLU A 91 -4.92 24.22 24.90
C GLU A 91 -5.95 23.79 25.95
N GLY A 92 -5.50 23.21 27.07
CA GLY A 92 -6.36 22.87 28.21
C GLY A 92 -5.72 21.88 29.19
N GLU A 93 -4.91 20.99 28.64
CA GLU A 93 -3.77 20.39 29.33
C GLU A 93 -2.56 21.16 28.76
N GLU A 94 -1.62 21.62 29.59
CA GLU A 94 -0.46 22.41 29.13
C GLU A 94 0.05 21.88 27.79
N SER A 95 0.12 22.73 26.77
CA SER A 95 0.85 22.43 25.53
C SER A 95 2.29 22.17 25.97
N ALA A 96 2.57 20.92 26.31
CA ALA A 96 3.72 20.58 27.10
C ALA A 96 4.91 20.76 26.19
N GLU A 97 5.84 21.63 26.59
CA GLU A 97 7.15 21.71 25.98
C GLU A 97 7.67 20.29 25.70
N PRO A 98 8.14 20.00 24.47
CA PRO A 98 8.45 18.64 24.06
C PRO A 98 9.47 18.02 25.02
N ARG A 99 9.10 16.87 25.59
CA ARG A 99 9.92 16.21 26.62
C ARG A 99 11.15 15.53 26.02
N ASN A 100 11.05 15.20 24.74
CA ASN A 100 12.01 14.43 23.95
C ASN A 100 12.01 14.85 22.46
N PHE A 101 12.85 14.21 21.65
CA PHE A 101 13.02 14.57 20.24
C PHE A 101 11.86 14.10 19.35
N ILE A 102 11.22 12.97 19.67
CA ILE A 102 10.01 12.50 18.98
C ILE A 102 8.89 13.52 19.13
N GLU A 103 8.60 13.96 20.36
CA GLU A 103 7.58 14.99 20.61
C GLU A 103 7.94 16.31 19.92
N TYR A 104 9.22 16.71 19.97
CA TYR A 104 9.66 17.88 19.22
C TYR A 104 9.37 17.73 17.72
N ALA A 105 9.68 16.59 17.12
CA ALA A 105 9.38 16.31 15.72
C ALA A 105 7.87 16.35 15.44
N ILE A 106 7.03 15.82 16.34
CA ILE A 106 5.56 15.90 16.22
C ILE A 106 5.10 17.37 16.23
N HIS A 107 5.58 18.19 17.17
CA HIS A 107 5.27 19.63 17.16
C HIS A 107 5.70 20.32 15.86
N GLN A 108 6.84 19.91 15.28
CA GLN A 108 7.30 20.40 13.99
C GLN A 108 6.38 19.95 12.84
N PHE A 109 5.95 18.69 12.83
CA PHE A 109 5.04 18.15 11.81
C PHE A 109 3.62 18.72 11.92
N TYR A 110 3.19 19.13 13.11
CA TYR A 110 1.91 19.82 13.29
C TYR A 110 1.82 21.12 12.48
N GLU A 111 2.95 21.78 12.21
CA GLU A 111 2.99 22.96 11.33
C GLU A 111 2.68 22.64 9.86
N LEU A 112 2.85 21.39 9.44
CA LEU A 112 2.54 20.89 8.10
C LEU A 112 1.19 20.18 8.02
N ALA A 113 0.59 19.81 9.16
CA ALA A 113 -0.72 19.19 9.25
C ALA A 113 -1.82 20.25 9.01
N ILE A 114 -2.10 20.54 7.73
CA ILE A 114 -3.05 21.58 7.30
C ILE A 114 -4.25 20.89 6.61
N PRO A 115 -5.32 20.50 7.35
CA PRO A 115 -6.47 19.81 6.78
C PRO A 115 -7.14 20.57 5.63
N GLU A 116 -7.11 21.89 5.68
CA GLU A 116 -7.72 22.77 4.68
C GLU A 116 -7.18 22.51 3.26
N GLN A 117 -5.94 22.00 3.15
CA GLN A 117 -5.36 21.59 1.88
C GLN A 117 -6.12 20.43 1.22
N PHE A 118 -6.68 19.52 2.03
CA PHE A 118 -7.31 18.28 1.58
C PHE A 118 -8.85 18.31 1.68
N TYR A 119 -9.40 19.17 2.53
CA TYR A 119 -10.83 19.25 2.88
C TYR A 119 -11.46 20.63 2.56
N GLY A 120 -10.94 21.32 1.54
CA GLY A 120 -11.41 22.66 1.12
C GLY A 120 -12.81 22.70 0.50
N ASP A 121 -13.20 23.87 -0.04
CA ASP A 121 -14.56 24.16 -0.51
C ASP A 121 -15.10 23.24 -1.63
N ASN A 122 -14.21 22.60 -2.39
CA ASN A 122 -14.55 21.68 -3.46
C ASN A 122 -14.61 20.21 -3.02
N TYR A 123 -14.29 19.92 -1.75
CA TYR A 123 -14.31 18.56 -1.24
C TYR A 123 -15.73 18.14 -0.88
N ASN A 124 -16.43 17.62 -1.89
CA ASN A 124 -17.67 16.90 -1.70
C ASN A 124 -17.31 15.44 -1.45
N ILE A 125 -17.37 14.98 -0.19
CA ILE A 125 -17.41 13.54 0.04
C ILE A 125 -18.74 13.09 -0.55
N LYS A 126 -18.73 12.67 -1.82
CA LYS A 126 -19.93 12.24 -2.55
C LYS A 126 -20.76 11.21 -1.77
N HIS A 127 -20.14 10.52 -0.81
CA HIS A 127 -20.77 9.53 0.05
C HIS A 127 -21.58 10.08 1.23
N TYR A 128 -21.30 11.28 1.75
CA TYR A 128 -22.04 11.80 2.92
C TYR A 128 -23.16 12.76 2.57
N ASN A 129 -23.22 13.34 1.36
CA ASN A 129 -24.00 14.55 1.08
C ASN A 129 -23.75 15.70 2.08
N GLU A 130 -22.67 15.61 2.86
CA GLU A 130 -22.25 16.57 3.87
C GLU A 130 -20.91 17.15 3.45
N LEU A 131 -20.84 18.48 3.36
CA LEU A 131 -19.59 19.20 3.23
C LEU A 131 -18.91 19.23 4.60
N LYS A 132 -17.99 18.30 4.83
CA LYS A 132 -17.12 18.33 6.01
C LYS A 132 -15.91 19.19 5.69
N ARG A 133 -15.78 20.30 6.42
CA ARG A 133 -14.59 21.14 6.43
C ARG A 133 -13.86 20.90 7.72
N TYR A 134 -12.59 20.56 7.62
CA TYR A 134 -11.69 20.50 8.76
C TYR A 134 -10.70 21.62 8.67
N THR A 135 -10.39 22.18 9.83
CA THR A 135 -9.39 23.20 10.03
C THR A 135 -8.30 22.67 10.94
N LYS A 136 -7.12 23.30 10.91
CA LYS A 136 -6.03 22.94 11.84
C LYS A 136 -6.48 22.98 13.31
N SER A 137 -7.38 23.90 13.69
CA SER A 137 -7.93 23.99 15.04
C SER A 137 -8.82 22.82 15.45
N ASP A 138 -9.30 22.01 14.51
CA ASP A 138 -10.08 20.81 14.83
C ASP A 138 -9.18 19.65 15.32
N ILE A 139 -7.86 19.73 15.11
CA ILE A 139 -6.91 18.71 15.58
C ILE A 139 -6.75 18.85 17.10
N GLN A 140 -7.19 17.82 17.84
CA GLN A 140 -7.02 17.76 19.29
C GLN A 140 -5.73 17.09 19.72
N GLY A 141 -5.18 16.19 18.89
CA GLY A 141 -3.93 15.52 19.20
C GLY A 141 -3.39 14.63 18.10
N ALA A 142 -2.23 14.05 18.41
CA ALA A 142 -1.45 13.19 17.54
C ALA A 142 -1.37 11.78 18.14
N GLU A 143 -1.77 10.78 17.35
CA GLU A 143 -1.44 9.39 17.60
C GLU A 143 -0.13 9.06 16.88
N TRP A 144 0.84 8.45 17.56
CA TRP A 144 2.13 8.14 16.97
C TRP A 144 2.69 6.79 17.37
N TRP A 145 3.47 6.19 16.47
CA TRP A 145 4.19 4.94 16.71
C TRP A 145 5.38 4.79 15.77
N ILE A 146 6.29 3.88 16.11
CA ILE A 146 7.44 3.50 15.28
C ILE A 146 7.14 2.17 14.60
N GLN A 147 7.52 2.07 13.34
CA GLN A 147 7.40 0.85 12.58
C GLN A 147 8.74 0.51 11.93
N ALA A 148 9.32 -0.62 12.34
CA ALA A 148 10.47 -1.23 11.70
C ALA A 148 10.02 -2.49 10.94
N ARG A 149 10.37 -2.56 9.66
CA ARG A 149 10.11 -3.71 8.78
C ARG A 149 11.41 -4.10 8.10
N SER A 150 11.63 -5.40 7.86
CA SER A 150 12.73 -5.81 6.98
C SER A 150 12.50 -5.28 5.55
N GLY A 151 13.56 -5.10 4.76
CA GLY A 151 13.43 -4.62 3.37
C GLY A 151 12.55 -5.51 2.46
N LYS A 152 12.27 -6.75 2.90
CA LYS A 152 11.46 -7.77 2.20
C LYS A 152 10.00 -7.83 2.65
N GLU A 153 9.62 -7.06 3.67
CA GLU A 153 8.27 -7.05 4.22
C GLU A 153 7.40 -5.97 3.56
N GLY A 154 6.20 -6.38 3.12
CA GLY A 154 5.13 -5.47 2.75
C GLY A 154 4.19 -5.23 3.92
N ILE A 155 3.27 -4.29 3.74
CA ILE A 155 2.16 -4.05 4.66
C ILE A 155 0.91 -4.07 3.80
N GLY A 156 -0.03 -4.95 4.17
CA GLY A 156 -1.30 -5.07 3.48
C GLY A 156 -2.01 -3.73 3.44
N PHE A 157 -2.79 -3.52 2.38
CA PHE A 157 -3.54 -2.28 2.22
C PHE A 157 -4.60 -2.15 3.29
N HIS A 158 -4.67 -0.98 3.88
CA HIS A 158 -5.53 -0.69 5.01
C HIS A 158 -5.85 0.81 5.08
N TYR A 159 -6.80 1.11 5.95
CA TYR A 159 -7.04 2.44 6.46
C TYR A 159 -6.52 2.54 7.89
N ASP A 160 -5.87 3.65 8.18
CA ASP A 160 -5.62 4.09 9.54
C ASP A 160 -6.95 4.40 10.22
N LYS A 161 -7.14 3.88 11.42
CA LYS A 161 -8.43 3.98 12.11
C LYS A 161 -8.26 3.81 13.61
N ASP A 162 -9.26 4.26 14.34
CA ASP A 162 -9.44 3.90 15.73
C ASP A 162 -9.79 2.41 15.81
N GLU A 163 -8.79 1.58 16.09
CA GLU A 163 -8.91 0.12 16.10
C GLU A 163 -9.87 -0.40 17.17
N ALA A 164 -9.92 0.27 18.33
CA ALA A 164 -10.84 -0.08 19.40
C ALA A 164 -12.27 0.33 19.02
N TYR A 165 -12.47 1.49 18.40
CA TYR A 165 -13.78 1.90 17.89
C TYR A 165 -14.29 0.94 16.80
N ALA A 166 -13.43 0.58 15.84
CA ALA A 166 -13.77 -0.38 14.80
C ALA A 166 -14.17 -1.76 15.35
N SER A 167 -13.42 -2.25 16.34
CA SER A 167 -13.69 -3.54 16.97
C SER A 167 -14.98 -3.54 17.79
N ASN A 168 -15.28 -2.43 18.48
CA ASN A 168 -16.43 -2.35 19.38
C ASN A 168 -17.74 -2.00 18.66
N TYR A 169 -17.67 -1.19 17.60
CA TYR A 169 -18.85 -0.63 16.93
C TYR A 169 -19.03 -1.08 15.49
N MET A 170 -18.13 -1.90 14.95
CA MET A 170 -18.19 -2.40 13.56
C MET A 170 -18.30 -1.26 12.53
N THR A 171 -17.64 -0.14 12.79
CA THR A 171 -17.61 1.04 11.93
C THR A 171 -16.28 1.78 12.08
N MET A 172 -15.88 2.55 11.08
CA MET A 172 -14.56 3.18 11.06
C MET A 172 -14.62 4.62 11.57
N SER A 173 -13.56 5.01 12.28
CA SER A 173 -13.26 6.40 12.61
C SER A 173 -11.83 6.64 12.14
N PHE A 174 -11.64 7.50 11.15
CA PHE A 174 -10.34 7.79 10.53
C PHE A 174 -9.70 9.04 11.14
N PRO A 175 -8.36 9.16 11.09
CA PRO A 175 -7.71 10.45 11.35
C PRO A 175 -8.10 11.47 10.28
N ILE A 176 -7.94 12.75 10.59
CA ILE A 176 -8.08 13.82 9.58
C ILE A 176 -6.91 13.73 8.60
N ILE A 177 -5.71 13.53 9.12
CA ILE A 177 -4.46 13.47 8.36
C ILE A 177 -3.65 12.29 8.87
N SER A 178 -3.09 11.51 7.95
CA SER A 178 -2.09 10.48 8.23
C SER A 178 -0.73 10.90 7.68
N THR A 179 0.34 10.49 8.34
CA THR A 179 1.70 10.85 7.94
C THR A 179 2.70 9.72 8.08
N ILE A 180 3.75 9.78 7.25
CA ILE A 180 4.88 8.84 7.26
C ILE A 180 6.18 9.65 7.21
N THR A 181 6.99 9.54 8.26
CA THR A 181 8.36 10.04 8.27
C THR A 181 9.34 8.90 8.13
N TYR A 182 10.10 8.86 7.04
CA TYR A 182 11.13 7.85 6.83
C TYR A 182 12.40 8.19 7.63
N LEU A 183 12.82 7.24 8.47
CA LEU A 183 14.05 7.34 9.27
C LEU A 183 15.23 6.62 8.60
N THR A 184 14.96 5.85 7.55
CA THR A 184 15.94 5.15 6.73
C THR A 184 15.61 5.28 5.25
N ASP A 185 16.62 5.02 4.41
CA ASP A 185 16.55 5.04 2.95
C ASP A 185 16.14 3.68 2.34
N ALA A 186 15.80 2.69 3.16
CA ALA A 186 15.67 1.30 2.73
C ALA A 186 14.23 0.77 2.77
N GLY A 187 13.97 -0.22 1.91
CA GLY A 187 12.76 -1.04 1.88
C GLY A 187 11.72 -0.64 0.83
N ALA A 188 10.59 -1.33 0.86
CA ALA A 188 9.52 -1.15 -0.10
C ALA A 188 8.84 0.23 0.02
N PRO A 189 8.36 0.80 -1.10
CA PRO A 189 7.67 2.08 -1.09
C PRO A 189 6.29 1.99 -0.44
N THR A 190 5.83 3.11 0.09
CA THR A 190 4.41 3.27 0.46
C THR A 190 3.62 3.63 -0.78
N LEU A 191 2.51 2.93 -1.04
CA LEU A 191 1.53 3.27 -2.06
C LEU A 191 0.25 3.76 -1.37
N ILE A 192 -0.14 5.00 -1.66
CA ILE A 192 -1.37 5.65 -1.18
C ILE A 192 -2.34 5.72 -2.35
N LEU A 193 -3.58 5.31 -2.18
CA LEU A 193 -4.59 5.23 -3.23
C LEU A 193 -5.70 6.22 -2.98
N ASN A 194 -6.35 6.71 -4.04
CA ASN A 194 -7.48 7.62 -3.94
C ASN A 194 -8.79 6.95 -3.47
N GLN A 195 -8.71 5.76 -2.88
CA GLN A 195 -9.85 5.04 -2.32
C GLN A 195 -10.11 5.45 -0.88
N THR A 196 -11.38 5.67 -0.57
CA THR A 196 -11.91 5.92 0.77
C THR A 196 -12.88 4.83 1.17
N SER A 197 -13.20 4.72 2.45
CA SER A 197 -14.32 3.91 2.90
C SER A 197 -15.11 4.63 3.98
N LEU A 198 -16.42 4.39 4.06
CA LEU A 198 -17.27 4.93 5.12
C LEU A 198 -17.13 4.13 6.41
N ASP A 199 -17.20 2.81 6.28
CA ASP A 199 -17.32 1.85 7.38
C ASP A 199 -16.33 0.68 7.23
N GLY A 200 -15.42 0.76 6.25
CA GLY A 200 -14.45 -0.28 5.93
C GLY A 200 -15.03 -1.46 5.15
N SER A 201 -16.30 -1.40 4.72
CA SER A 201 -16.96 -2.48 3.97
C SER A 201 -17.04 -2.22 2.47
N LEU A 202 -16.97 -0.95 2.05
CA LEU A 202 -17.05 -0.55 0.66
C LEU A 202 -16.09 0.58 0.36
N GLU A 203 -15.26 0.38 -0.66
CA GLU A 203 -14.29 1.34 -1.14
C GLU A 203 -14.86 2.24 -2.23
N PHE A 204 -14.46 3.51 -2.18
CA PHE A 204 -14.86 4.51 -3.15
C PHE A 204 -13.68 5.37 -3.61
N PRO A 205 -13.35 5.36 -4.92
CA PRO A 205 -13.93 4.47 -5.94
C PRO A 205 -13.65 2.98 -5.63
N GLU A 206 -14.48 2.06 -6.14
CA GLU A 206 -14.28 0.61 -5.95
C GLU A 206 -12.90 0.16 -6.49
N VAL A 207 -12.46 0.81 -7.56
CA VAL A 207 -11.18 0.56 -8.21
C VAL A 207 -10.39 1.88 -8.19
N PRO A 208 -9.18 1.92 -7.58
CA PRO A 208 -8.37 3.12 -7.53
C PRO A 208 -7.98 3.54 -8.94
N HIS A 209 -7.98 4.83 -9.25
CA HIS A 209 -7.48 5.32 -10.55
C HIS A 209 -6.36 6.35 -10.39
N GLU A 210 -6.08 6.74 -9.15
CA GLU A 210 -4.97 7.60 -8.79
C GLU A 210 -4.26 7.01 -7.57
N GLY A 211 -2.94 7.08 -7.59
CA GLY A 211 -2.11 6.64 -6.50
C GLY A 211 -0.81 7.42 -6.38
N PHE A 212 -0.19 7.35 -5.22
CA PHE A 212 1.04 8.06 -4.89
C PHE A 212 2.03 7.09 -4.29
N LEU A 213 3.17 6.96 -4.95
CA LEU A 213 4.24 6.07 -4.53
C LEU A 213 5.35 6.90 -3.89
N SER A 214 5.64 6.63 -2.63
CA SER A 214 6.76 7.23 -1.92
C SER A 214 7.82 6.18 -1.63
N TYR A 215 8.94 6.25 -2.35
CA TYR A 215 10.11 5.49 -1.94
C TYR A 215 10.71 6.05 -0.65
N PRO A 216 11.23 5.19 0.24
CA PRO A 216 11.89 5.64 1.45
C PRO A 216 13.03 6.60 1.13
N LYS A 217 13.11 7.70 1.87
CA LYS A 217 14.24 8.64 1.87
C LYS A 217 14.36 9.20 3.27
N SER A 218 15.50 9.04 3.92
CA SER A 218 15.73 9.52 5.27
C SER A 218 15.36 11.00 5.38
N ASN A 219 14.58 11.34 6.41
CA ASN A 219 14.08 12.68 6.66
C ASN A 219 13.08 13.20 5.61
N ARG A 220 12.44 12.29 4.88
CA ARG A 220 11.22 12.57 4.11
C ARG A 220 10.01 12.42 5.00
N HIS A 221 9.13 13.42 4.99
CA HIS A 221 7.82 13.38 5.61
C HIS A 221 6.74 13.45 4.55
N VAL A 222 5.86 12.46 4.52
CA VAL A 222 4.71 12.37 3.62
C VAL A 222 3.45 12.60 4.44
N ILE A 223 2.57 13.45 3.94
CA ILE A 223 1.26 13.75 4.51
C ILE A 223 0.21 13.37 3.49
N PHE A 224 -0.87 12.76 3.93
CA PHE A 224 -2.02 12.45 3.09
C PHE A 224 -3.30 12.45 3.90
N ARG A 225 -4.42 12.50 3.19
CA ARG A 225 -5.73 12.50 3.80
C ARG A 225 -5.96 11.20 4.59
N GLY A 226 -6.42 11.30 5.84
CA GLY A 226 -6.39 10.18 6.79
C GLY A 226 -7.37 9.03 6.49
N ASP A 227 -8.31 9.23 5.57
CA ASP A 227 -9.29 8.24 5.12
C ASP A 227 -8.87 7.50 3.83
N LEU A 228 -7.63 7.67 3.37
CA LEU A 228 -7.13 7.03 2.15
C LEU A 228 -6.58 5.62 2.42
N ASN A 229 -6.90 4.71 1.51
CA ASN A 229 -6.36 3.35 1.52
C ASN A 229 -4.87 3.39 1.16
N HIS A 230 -4.03 2.73 1.94
CA HIS A 230 -2.60 2.72 1.68
C HIS A 230 -1.93 1.47 2.21
N GLY A 231 -0.74 1.17 1.69
CA GLY A 231 0.03 0.00 2.07
C GLY A 231 1.50 0.15 1.71
N VAL A 232 2.29 -0.86 2.03
CA VAL A 232 3.69 -0.96 1.61
C VAL A 232 3.79 -2.04 0.56
N SER A 233 3.94 -1.60 -0.70
CA SER A 233 3.93 -2.46 -1.88
C SER A 233 5.25 -3.21 -2.02
N LYS A 234 5.27 -4.46 -1.54
CA LYS A 234 6.45 -5.32 -1.67
C LYS A 234 6.82 -5.57 -3.13
N THR A 235 5.81 -5.65 -4.01
CA THR A 235 6.01 -5.91 -5.44
C THR A 235 6.72 -4.77 -6.17
N LEU A 236 6.78 -3.58 -5.56
CA LEU A 236 7.47 -2.38 -6.08
C LEU A 236 8.81 -2.09 -5.37
N SER A 237 9.31 -3.03 -4.55
CA SER A 237 10.61 -2.85 -3.87
C SER A 237 11.77 -2.85 -4.88
N LEU A 238 12.65 -1.85 -4.78
CA LEU A 238 13.87 -1.75 -5.61
C LEU A 238 15.02 -2.59 -5.05
N ASP A 239 15.07 -2.72 -3.72
CA ASP A 239 16.21 -3.25 -2.98
C ASP A 239 15.85 -4.53 -2.24
N VAL A 240 15.48 -5.57 -3.01
CA VAL A 240 14.99 -6.83 -2.45
C VAL A 240 16.00 -7.47 -1.49
N ASP A 241 17.31 -7.22 -1.63
CA ASP A 241 18.35 -7.92 -0.86
C ASP A 241 19.15 -7.07 0.13
N THR A 242 18.71 -5.84 0.43
CA THR A 242 19.40 -5.06 1.47
C THR A 242 19.02 -5.58 2.87
N PRO A 243 20.01 -5.79 3.77
CA PRO A 243 19.74 -6.19 5.16
C PRO A 243 19.15 -5.02 5.99
N ASN A 244 19.05 -3.84 5.39
CA ASN A 244 18.58 -2.64 6.06
C ASN A 244 17.06 -2.71 6.27
N SER A 245 16.61 -2.22 7.43
CA SER A 245 15.19 -2.15 7.77
C SER A 245 14.59 -0.83 7.29
N ARG A 246 13.35 -0.89 6.79
CA ARG A 246 12.48 0.27 6.61
C ARG A 246 12.00 0.70 7.99
N VAL A 247 12.45 1.87 8.44
CA VAL A 247 12.03 2.42 9.73
C VAL A 247 11.27 3.73 9.49
N THR A 248 10.06 3.81 10.04
CA THR A 248 9.21 5.00 9.93
C THR A 248 8.70 5.44 11.29
N LEU A 249 8.66 6.75 11.50
CA LEU A 249 7.83 7.38 12.53
C LEU A 249 6.50 7.77 11.87
N LEU A 250 5.40 7.22 12.36
CA LEU A 250 4.06 7.52 11.85
C LEU A 250 3.34 8.42 12.85
N VAL A 251 2.60 9.39 12.32
CA VAL A 251 1.81 10.33 13.11
C VAL A 251 0.47 10.57 12.44
N ASN A 252 -0.61 10.27 13.14
CA ASN A 252 -1.98 10.50 12.72
C ASN A 252 -2.59 11.63 13.55
N TRP A 253 -3.29 12.53 12.88
CA TRP A 253 -3.87 13.73 13.49
C TRP A 253 -5.36 13.58 13.63
N TRP A 254 -5.86 13.73 14.85
CA TRP A 254 -7.23 13.37 15.20
C TRP A 254 -8.01 14.53 15.82
N MET A 255 -9.31 14.58 15.55
CA MET A 255 -10.25 15.46 16.26
C MET A 255 -10.58 14.99 17.67
N ARG A 256 -10.24 13.74 18.00
CA ARG A 256 -10.48 13.11 19.30
C ARG A 256 -9.46 12.01 19.51
N LYS A 257 -9.03 11.78 20.74
CA LYS A 257 -8.15 10.65 21.06
C LYS A 257 -8.81 9.33 20.60
N PRO A 258 -8.12 8.46 19.85
CA PRO A 258 -8.61 7.11 19.58
C PRO A 258 -8.81 6.31 20.87
N MET A 259 -9.69 5.33 20.84
CA MET A 259 -10.08 4.57 22.03
C MET A 259 -8.97 3.66 22.56
N GLU A 260 -8.96 3.49 23.88
CA GLU A 260 -8.17 2.47 24.55
C GLU A 260 -8.74 1.06 24.27
N PRO A 261 -7.89 0.01 24.31
CA PRO A 261 -6.47 0.04 24.70
C PRO A 261 -5.50 0.33 23.54
N ASN A 262 -6.01 0.56 22.33
CA ASN A 262 -5.16 0.67 21.15
C ASN A 262 -4.42 2.00 21.06
N CYS A 263 -4.93 3.08 21.65
CA CYS A 263 -4.20 4.36 21.76
C CYS A 263 -4.12 4.84 23.22
N MET A 264 -2.89 4.94 23.74
CA MET A 264 -2.61 5.19 25.16
C MET A 264 -1.91 6.54 25.34
N VAL A 265 -2.20 7.25 26.44
CA VAL A 265 -1.48 8.49 26.75
C VAL A 265 -0.04 8.16 27.16
N PHE A 266 0.94 8.76 26.47
CA PHE A 266 2.34 8.63 26.85
C PHE A 266 2.66 9.59 28.00
N THR A 267 2.34 9.17 29.23
CA THR A 267 2.45 10.02 30.43
C THR A 267 3.90 10.34 30.81
N ASP A 268 4.10 11.39 31.61
CA ASP A 268 5.41 11.73 32.18
C ASP A 268 6.03 10.61 33.00
N ALA A 269 5.21 9.85 33.74
CA ALA A 269 5.67 8.71 34.50
C ALA A 269 6.24 7.62 33.57
N LEU A 270 5.57 7.36 32.44
CA LEU A 270 6.06 6.43 31.42
C LEU A 270 7.31 6.94 30.74
N ALA A 271 7.32 8.21 30.32
CA ALA A 271 8.50 8.83 29.70
C ALA A 271 9.71 8.81 30.64
N LYS A 272 9.53 9.12 31.94
CA LYS A 272 10.61 9.05 32.96
C LYS A 272 11.09 7.62 33.15
N LYS A 273 10.18 6.65 33.29
CA LYS A 273 10.51 5.22 33.40
C LYS A 273 11.27 4.72 32.19
N ALA A 274 10.96 5.24 31.00
CA ALA A 274 11.62 4.92 29.73
C ALA A 274 12.99 5.59 29.55
N GLY A 275 13.28 6.65 30.31
CA GLY A 275 14.45 7.51 30.05
C GLY A 275 14.29 8.39 28.80
N PHE A 276 13.08 8.89 28.55
CA PHE A 276 12.67 9.78 27.44
C PHE A 276 12.22 11.15 27.94
N VAL A 277 12.76 11.62 29.06
CA VAL A 277 12.53 12.99 29.56
C VAL A 277 13.86 13.68 29.67
N TYR A 278 14.12 14.60 28.75
CA TYR A 278 15.33 15.43 28.72
C TYR A 278 15.09 16.77 28.01
N PRO A 279 14.12 17.57 28.49
CA PRO A 279 13.70 18.81 27.83
C PRO A 279 14.84 19.82 27.64
N GLU A 280 15.82 19.90 28.55
CA GLU A 280 17.00 20.76 28.36
C GLU A 280 17.87 20.34 27.16
N LYS A 281 18.03 19.03 26.92
CA LYS A 281 18.78 18.51 25.78
C LYS A 281 18.06 18.85 24.48
N VAL A 282 16.74 18.69 24.45
CA VAL A 282 15.87 19.11 23.34
C VAL A 282 16.05 20.61 23.10
N ALA A 283 15.78 21.45 24.11
CA ALA A 283 15.88 22.90 24.01
C ALA A 283 17.27 23.36 23.54
N LYS A 284 18.35 22.72 23.98
CA LYS A 284 19.71 23.02 23.52
C LYS A 284 19.93 22.64 22.05
N ALA A 285 19.48 21.47 21.63
CA ALA A 285 19.60 21.01 20.24
C ALA A 285 18.79 21.89 19.29
N VAL A 286 17.59 22.30 19.72
CA VAL A 286 16.76 23.29 19.03
C VAL A 286 17.54 24.60 18.91
N ARG A 287 17.97 25.22 20.02
CA ARG A 287 18.75 26.49 19.99
C ARG A 287 19.98 26.44 19.07
N LYS A 288 20.63 25.28 18.95
CA LYS A 288 21.77 25.08 18.05
C LYS A 288 21.35 25.01 16.58
N ALA A 289 20.23 24.35 16.27
CA ALA A 289 19.69 24.28 14.92
C ALA A 289 19.16 25.63 14.42
N THR A 290 18.73 26.50 15.34
CA THR A 290 18.02 27.75 15.07
C THR A 290 18.88 28.99 14.87
N ASN A 291 20.21 28.86 14.88
CA ASN A 291 21.09 30.03 14.77
C ASN A 291 22.01 29.92 13.54
N PRO A 292 21.82 30.73 12.46
CA PRO A 292 20.86 31.83 12.26
C PRO A 292 19.80 31.54 11.17
N GLY A 293 19.23 30.33 11.14
CA GLY A 293 18.15 29.96 10.19
C GLY A 293 16.79 29.82 10.90
N PRO A 294 15.66 30.00 10.19
CA PRO A 294 14.34 29.89 10.80
C PRO A 294 14.13 28.50 11.42
N ASN A 295 13.58 28.48 12.65
CA ASN A 295 13.24 27.32 13.48
C ASN A 295 12.19 26.37 12.87
N LYS A 296 12.02 26.41 11.56
CA LYS A 296 10.87 25.81 10.89
C LYS A 296 11.33 24.59 10.13
N VAL A 297 10.48 23.59 10.15
CA VAL A 297 10.46 22.53 9.14
C VAL A 297 10.74 23.10 7.76
N ASN A 298 11.46 22.35 6.92
CA ASN A 298 11.51 22.70 5.51
C ASN A 298 10.06 22.70 5.00
N SER A 299 9.56 23.88 4.65
CA SER A 299 8.18 24.06 4.17
C SER A 299 8.07 23.91 2.66
N GLU A 300 9.19 23.81 1.94
CA GLU A 300 9.19 23.57 0.50
C GLU A 300 8.84 22.11 0.24
N SER A 301 7.64 21.90 -0.30
CA SER A 301 7.15 20.59 -0.67
C SER A 301 7.95 20.04 -1.85
N THR A 302 8.22 18.73 -1.80
CA THR A 302 8.89 17.99 -2.87
C THR A 302 7.84 17.55 -3.90
N PRO A 303 8.02 17.89 -5.19
CA PRO A 303 7.06 17.54 -6.22
C PRO A 303 7.06 16.03 -6.49
N PHE A 304 5.94 15.55 -7.04
CA PHE A 304 5.85 14.19 -7.54
C PHE A 304 6.24 14.15 -9.02
N LEU A 305 6.99 13.11 -9.41
CA LEU A 305 7.16 12.78 -10.81
C LEU A 305 5.89 12.11 -11.32
N ASN A 306 5.29 12.69 -12.36
CA ASN A 306 4.10 12.12 -12.95
C ASN A 306 4.45 10.90 -13.79
N ILE A 307 4.03 9.73 -13.33
CA ILE A 307 3.96 8.52 -14.15
C ILE A 307 2.51 8.39 -14.60
N THR A 308 2.12 9.21 -15.57
CA THR A 308 0.86 8.98 -16.27
C THR A 308 0.95 7.72 -17.11
N ASP A 309 -0.18 7.04 -17.19
CA ASP A 309 -0.44 5.98 -18.15
C ASP A 309 0.24 6.26 -19.52
N PRO A 310 1.08 5.35 -20.02
CA PRO A 310 1.63 5.48 -21.35
C PRO A 310 0.46 5.48 -22.33
N LYS A 311 0.16 6.64 -22.93
CA LYS A 311 -0.71 6.71 -24.12
C LYS A 311 -0.26 5.73 -25.23
N SER A 312 0.99 5.27 -25.16
CA SER A 312 1.51 4.21 -26.01
C SER A 312 1.13 2.83 -25.49
N LYS A 313 0.48 2.02 -26.35
CA LYS A 313 0.22 0.57 -26.17
C LYS A 313 1.48 -0.30 -26.02
N ASN A 314 2.65 0.28 -25.70
CA ASN A 314 3.90 -0.45 -25.60
C ASN A 314 3.99 -1.15 -24.24
N THR A 315 3.28 -2.27 -24.11
CA THR A 315 3.27 -3.15 -22.95
C THR A 315 4.66 -3.63 -22.53
N LYS A 316 5.69 -3.53 -23.40
CA LYS A 316 7.07 -3.94 -23.08
C LYS A 316 7.78 -3.05 -22.04
N LEU A 317 7.27 -1.85 -21.79
CA LEU A 317 7.83 -0.90 -20.83
C LEU A 317 7.19 -1.00 -19.44
N TYR A 318 6.12 -1.78 -19.31
CA TYR A 318 5.31 -1.87 -18.11
C TYR A 318 5.29 -3.31 -17.58
N SER A 319 5.14 -3.42 -16.28
CA SER A 319 4.88 -4.67 -15.57
C SER A 319 3.53 -4.57 -14.89
N ARG A 320 2.77 -5.66 -14.89
CA ARG A 320 1.56 -5.77 -14.09
C ARG A 320 1.92 -6.14 -12.66
N HIS A 321 1.42 -5.37 -11.72
CA HIS A 321 1.53 -5.60 -10.28
C HIS A 321 0.18 -6.05 -9.73
N MET A 322 0.22 -6.73 -8.59
CA MET A 322 -0.97 -7.14 -7.85
C MET A 322 -0.73 -6.80 -6.39
N GLU A 323 -1.69 -6.11 -5.80
CA GLU A 323 -1.81 -5.94 -4.35
C GLU A 323 -3.09 -6.62 -3.88
N ARG A 324 -3.05 -7.19 -2.68
CA ARG A 324 -4.21 -7.90 -2.12
C ARG A 324 -4.92 -7.01 -1.12
N PHE A 325 -6.21 -6.78 -1.34
CA PHE A 325 -7.11 -6.11 -0.41
C PHE A 325 -7.85 -7.17 0.41
N PRO A 326 -7.95 -7.02 1.74
CA PRO A 326 -8.84 -7.86 2.54
C PRO A 326 -10.29 -7.76 2.00
N PRO A 327 -11.06 -8.86 1.94
CA PRO A 327 -10.75 -10.20 2.45
C PRO A 327 -9.95 -11.09 1.49
N ASN A 328 -9.71 -10.72 0.22
CA ASN A 328 -8.77 -11.33 -0.76
C ASN A 328 -9.02 -10.79 -2.20
N ASP A 329 -9.46 -9.54 -2.34
CA ASP A 329 -9.67 -8.95 -3.66
C ASP A 329 -8.32 -8.51 -4.24
N GLY A 330 -8.07 -8.85 -5.51
CA GLY A 330 -6.85 -8.49 -6.21
C GLY A 330 -6.99 -7.11 -6.82
N PHE A 331 -6.18 -6.16 -6.37
CA PHE A 331 -5.98 -4.89 -7.05
C PHE A 331 -4.79 -5.02 -8.00
N HIS A 332 -5.09 -5.07 -9.30
CA HIS A 332 -4.09 -5.14 -10.34
C HIS A 332 -3.93 -3.82 -11.04
N TYR A 333 -2.68 -3.46 -11.29
CA TYR A 333 -2.32 -2.22 -11.96
C TYR A 333 -1.02 -2.37 -12.72
N ASP A 334 -0.91 -1.63 -13.81
CA ASP A 334 0.31 -1.57 -14.59
C ASP A 334 1.19 -0.41 -14.10
N MET A 335 2.50 -0.67 -13.95
CA MET A 335 3.53 0.32 -13.59
C MET A 335 4.71 0.18 -14.54
N PRO A 336 5.55 1.23 -14.70
CA PRO A 336 6.85 1.05 -15.33
C PRO A 336 7.60 -0.08 -14.63
N ARG A 337 8.41 -0.83 -15.40
CA ARG A 337 9.18 -1.94 -14.82
C ARG A 337 10.04 -1.41 -13.68
N ILE A 338 10.17 -2.21 -12.62
CA ILE A 338 10.94 -1.87 -11.41
C ILE A 338 12.32 -1.29 -11.72
N LYS A 339 13.04 -1.87 -12.70
CA LYS A 339 14.39 -1.40 -13.11
C LYS A 339 14.41 0.02 -13.72
N ASP A 340 13.26 0.52 -14.14
CA ASP A 340 13.09 1.84 -14.75
C ASP A 340 12.60 2.86 -13.69
N LEU A 341 12.27 2.42 -12.47
CA LEU A 341 11.97 3.27 -11.32
C LEU A 341 13.25 3.67 -10.57
N VAL A 342 13.22 4.80 -9.89
CA VAL A 342 14.36 5.43 -9.23
C VAL A 342 14.15 5.46 -7.72
N ALA A 343 15.18 5.03 -6.97
CA ALA A 343 15.16 5.08 -5.52
C ALA A 343 14.95 6.49 -4.98
N HIS A 344 14.40 6.60 -3.77
CA HIS A 344 14.15 7.87 -3.08
C HIS A 344 13.28 8.86 -3.87
N THR A 345 12.51 8.39 -4.85
CA THR A 345 11.66 9.24 -5.69
C THR A 345 10.20 9.20 -5.23
N LEU A 346 9.48 10.29 -5.47
CA LEU A 346 8.04 10.40 -5.29
C LEU A 346 7.39 10.30 -6.66
N TYR A 347 6.40 9.43 -6.79
CA TYR A 347 5.64 9.29 -8.03
C TYR A 347 4.17 9.53 -7.80
N ALA A 348 3.55 10.31 -8.68
CA ALA A 348 2.11 10.37 -8.83
C ALA A 348 1.74 9.48 -10.01
N VAL A 349 0.75 8.62 -9.80
CA VAL A 349 0.30 7.65 -10.79
C VAL A 349 -1.15 7.93 -11.08
N ASN A 350 -1.45 8.18 -12.35
CA ASN A 350 -2.82 8.27 -12.84
C ASN A 350 -3.01 7.17 -13.87
N TRP A 351 -3.74 6.15 -13.46
CA TRP A 351 -4.00 5.01 -14.31
C TRP A 351 -5.26 5.25 -15.12
N SER A 352 -5.21 5.01 -16.43
CA SER A 352 -6.44 4.92 -17.19
C SER A 352 -7.24 3.70 -16.78
N TRP A 353 -8.53 3.75 -17.11
CA TRP A 353 -9.46 2.67 -16.85
C TRP A 353 -9.01 1.33 -17.46
N GLU A 354 -8.14 1.30 -18.48
CA GLU A 354 -7.66 0.03 -19.06
C GLU A 354 -6.45 -0.57 -18.33
N HIS A 355 -5.85 0.14 -17.37
CA HIS A 355 -4.64 -0.28 -16.65
C HIS A 355 -4.87 -0.56 -15.15
N VAL A 356 -6.13 -0.61 -14.71
CA VAL A 356 -6.52 -0.91 -13.34
C VAL A 356 -7.69 -1.88 -13.27
N PHE A 357 -7.56 -2.92 -12.46
CA PHE A 357 -8.57 -3.97 -12.31
C PHE A 357 -8.71 -4.37 -10.84
N GLY A 358 -9.89 -4.17 -10.26
CA GLY A 358 -10.27 -4.68 -8.93
C GLY A 358 -11.35 -5.77 -8.95
N THR A 359 -11.78 -6.21 -10.14
CA THR A 359 -12.99 -7.03 -10.30
C THR A 359 -12.74 -8.54 -10.31
N VAL A 360 -11.47 -8.97 -10.25
CA VAL A 360 -11.10 -10.39 -10.22
C VAL A 360 -10.61 -10.72 -8.81
N GLY A 361 -11.49 -11.31 -8.00
CA GLY A 361 -11.15 -11.76 -6.65
C GLY A 361 -10.36 -13.07 -6.68
N MET A 362 -9.53 -13.32 -5.66
CA MET A 362 -8.92 -14.65 -5.48
C MET A 362 -9.77 -15.46 -4.51
N LEU A 363 -10.48 -16.47 -5.01
CA LEU A 363 -11.33 -17.33 -4.21
C LEU A 363 -10.49 -18.23 -3.29
N ASP A 364 -10.79 -18.13 -2.01
CA ASP A 364 -10.21 -18.85 -0.90
C ASP A 364 -11.34 -19.43 -0.03
N LEU A 365 -11.64 -20.70 -0.26
CA LEU A 365 -12.72 -21.40 0.44
C LEU A 365 -12.32 -21.79 1.88
N TRP A 366 -11.10 -21.48 2.30
CA TRP A 366 -10.70 -21.58 3.70
C TRP A 366 -11.01 -20.30 4.48
N ASN A 367 -11.24 -19.17 3.78
CA ASN A 367 -11.61 -17.90 4.38
C ASN A 367 -13.13 -17.77 4.55
N GLN A 368 -13.61 -17.96 5.80
CA GLN A 368 -15.04 -17.90 6.14
C GLN A 368 -15.71 -16.56 5.81
N ASN A 369 -14.99 -15.44 5.92
CA ASN A 369 -15.53 -14.13 5.58
C ASN A 369 -15.78 -14.03 4.06
N GLN A 370 -14.86 -14.57 3.26
CA GLN A 370 -15.03 -14.59 1.81
C GLN A 370 -16.16 -15.52 1.39
N ILE A 371 -16.27 -16.71 2.01
CA ILE A 371 -17.40 -17.61 1.78
C ILE A 371 -18.72 -16.88 2.07
N SER A 372 -18.83 -16.24 3.24
CA SER A 372 -20.04 -15.49 3.58
C SER A 372 -20.34 -14.37 2.56
N SER A 373 -19.32 -13.69 2.05
CA SER A 373 -19.49 -12.65 1.03
C SER A 373 -19.96 -13.24 -0.31
N LEU A 374 -19.33 -14.33 -0.75
CA LEU A 374 -19.63 -15.03 -2.01
C LEU A 374 -21.12 -15.38 -2.14
N PHE A 375 -21.75 -15.85 -1.06
CA PHE A 375 -23.18 -16.23 -1.06
C PHE A 375 -24.14 -15.05 -0.84
N ARG A 376 -23.65 -13.91 -0.35
CA ARG A 376 -24.45 -12.68 -0.18
C ARG A 376 -24.61 -11.94 -1.50
N ILE A 377 -23.53 -11.83 -2.28
CA ILE A 377 -23.50 -11.22 -3.62
C ILE A 377 -24.62 -11.84 -4.49
N VAL A 378 -25.42 -10.99 -5.13
CA VAL A 378 -26.61 -11.41 -5.90
C VAL A 378 -26.25 -11.81 -7.32
N GLU A 379 -25.19 -11.21 -7.85
CA GLU A 379 -24.66 -11.44 -9.18
C GLU A 379 -24.18 -12.90 -9.32
N PRO A 380 -24.38 -13.52 -10.49
CA PRO A 380 -23.71 -14.76 -10.85
C PRO A 380 -22.19 -14.63 -10.78
N LYS A 381 -21.53 -15.76 -10.54
CA LYS A 381 -20.08 -15.83 -10.36
C LYS A 381 -19.45 -16.54 -11.52
N LEU A 382 -18.47 -15.89 -12.16
CA LEU A 382 -17.48 -16.57 -12.99
C LEU A 382 -16.34 -17.02 -12.08
N ILE A 383 -16.04 -18.31 -12.04
CA ILE A 383 -14.90 -18.85 -11.30
C ILE A 383 -13.97 -19.55 -12.28
N VAL A 384 -12.72 -19.10 -12.34
CA VAL A 384 -11.67 -19.71 -13.16
C VAL A 384 -10.73 -20.51 -12.25
N PHE A 385 -10.81 -21.83 -12.34
CA PHE A 385 -9.92 -22.74 -11.61
C PHE A 385 -8.61 -22.94 -12.36
N VAL A 386 -7.50 -22.87 -11.63
CA VAL A 386 -6.13 -23.00 -12.16
C VAL A 386 -5.28 -23.90 -11.26
N HIS A 387 -4.13 -24.37 -11.74
CA HIS A 387 -3.27 -25.23 -10.92
C HIS A 387 -2.69 -24.42 -9.75
N ASP A 388 -2.02 -23.32 -10.05
CA ASP A 388 -1.37 -22.46 -9.07
C ASP A 388 -1.23 -21.00 -9.56
N ASP A 389 -0.65 -20.15 -8.71
CA ASP A 389 -0.52 -18.70 -8.98
C ASP A 389 0.34 -18.38 -10.24
N ARG A 390 1.19 -19.31 -10.71
CA ARG A 390 2.02 -19.10 -11.92
C ARG A 390 1.16 -19.00 -13.18
N ASP A 391 0.03 -19.70 -13.21
CA ASP A 391 -0.95 -19.64 -14.31
C ASP A 391 -1.63 -18.27 -14.38
N LEU A 392 -1.71 -17.57 -13.25
CA LEU A 392 -2.36 -16.27 -13.14
C LEU A 392 -1.42 -15.13 -13.53
N GLU A 393 -0.16 -15.18 -13.06
CA GLU A 393 0.73 -14.00 -13.04
C GLU A 393 1.72 -13.91 -14.22
N SER A 394 1.87 -14.97 -15.03
CA SER A 394 2.80 -14.91 -16.17
C SER A 394 2.39 -13.85 -17.21
N PRO A 395 3.30 -13.35 -18.08
CA PRO A 395 2.95 -12.40 -19.17
C PRO A 395 1.88 -12.92 -20.16
N THR A 396 1.67 -14.22 -20.20
CA THR A 396 0.62 -14.91 -20.96
C THR A 396 -0.41 -15.56 -20.03
N GLY A 397 -0.36 -15.20 -18.75
CA GLY A 397 -1.20 -15.75 -17.69
C GLY A 397 -2.64 -15.32 -17.84
N ILE A 398 -3.52 -16.08 -17.20
CA ILE A 398 -4.98 -15.95 -17.34
C ILE A 398 -5.45 -14.54 -16.98
N ASN A 399 -4.84 -13.89 -15.98
CA ASN A 399 -5.26 -12.55 -15.56
C ASN A 399 -5.08 -11.48 -16.64
N TRP A 400 -4.16 -11.66 -17.60
CA TRP A 400 -3.92 -10.65 -18.64
C TRP A 400 -5.14 -10.39 -19.52
N TRP A 401 -5.86 -11.44 -19.90
CA TRP A 401 -7.09 -11.33 -20.69
C TRP A 401 -8.35 -11.41 -19.83
N LEU A 402 -8.30 -12.12 -18.70
CA LEU A 402 -9.47 -12.29 -17.83
C LEU A 402 -9.88 -10.98 -17.16
N GLN A 403 -8.94 -10.11 -16.81
CA GLN A 403 -9.24 -8.84 -16.15
C GLN A 403 -9.99 -7.86 -17.07
N PRO A 404 -9.52 -7.56 -18.30
CA PRO A 404 -10.31 -6.82 -19.28
C PRO A 404 -11.68 -7.44 -19.52
N LEU A 405 -11.76 -8.78 -19.62
CA LEU A 405 -13.03 -9.48 -19.80
C LEU A 405 -13.97 -9.27 -18.60
N ALA A 406 -13.51 -9.55 -17.37
CA ALA A 406 -14.28 -9.38 -16.14
C ALA A 406 -14.82 -7.96 -16.02
N LYS A 407 -14.00 -6.97 -16.36
CA LYS A 407 -14.36 -5.56 -16.35
C LYS A 407 -15.51 -5.22 -17.30
N ARG A 408 -15.59 -5.85 -18.48
CA ARG A 408 -16.74 -5.68 -19.41
C ARG A 408 -18.07 -6.15 -18.82
N TYR A 409 -18.03 -7.08 -17.86
CA TYR A 409 -19.21 -7.71 -17.25
C TYR A 409 -19.40 -7.39 -15.77
N GLN A 410 -18.60 -6.48 -15.19
CA GLN A 410 -18.54 -6.25 -13.74
C GLN A 410 -19.87 -5.87 -13.09
N SER A 411 -20.79 -5.25 -13.84
CA SER A 411 -22.14 -4.89 -13.36
C SER A 411 -23.14 -6.05 -13.34
N ARG A 412 -22.75 -7.22 -13.87
CA ARG A 412 -23.63 -8.37 -14.06
C ARG A 412 -23.03 -9.67 -13.52
N ILE A 413 -21.71 -9.77 -13.43
CA ILE A 413 -20.99 -10.97 -13.03
C ILE A 413 -19.85 -10.58 -12.10
N LYS A 414 -19.74 -11.27 -10.96
CA LYS A 414 -18.54 -11.19 -10.11
C LYS A 414 -17.55 -12.27 -10.56
N THR A 415 -16.31 -11.88 -10.81
CA THR A 415 -15.28 -12.80 -11.33
C THR A 415 -14.30 -13.19 -10.25
N TYR A 416 -13.94 -14.46 -10.21
CA TYR A 416 -12.94 -15.03 -9.31
C TYR A 416 -11.95 -15.91 -10.07
N THR A 417 -10.71 -15.93 -9.60
CA THR A 417 -9.74 -16.99 -9.88
C THR A 417 -9.57 -17.87 -8.65
N ALA A 418 -9.28 -19.14 -8.83
CA ALA A 418 -9.25 -20.11 -7.75
C ALA A 418 -8.14 -21.15 -7.98
N THR A 419 -7.14 -21.19 -7.10
CA THR A 419 -6.08 -22.21 -7.19
C THR A 419 -6.54 -23.54 -6.61
N THR A 420 -5.85 -24.60 -6.98
CA THR A 420 -6.13 -25.95 -6.45
C THR A 420 -6.08 -25.97 -4.91
N GLU A 421 -5.01 -25.43 -4.32
CA GLU A 421 -4.81 -25.37 -2.87
C GLU A 421 -6.00 -24.72 -2.12
N LYS A 422 -6.58 -23.69 -2.70
CA LYS A 422 -7.57 -22.83 -2.03
C LYS A 422 -9.03 -23.22 -2.29
N ALA A 423 -9.29 -23.98 -3.36
CA ALA A 423 -10.66 -24.18 -3.82
C ALA A 423 -10.96 -25.59 -4.36
N GLN A 424 -10.08 -26.58 -4.17
CA GLN A 424 -10.31 -27.96 -4.61
C GLN A 424 -11.63 -28.55 -4.10
N ASN A 425 -12.07 -28.18 -2.89
CA ASN A 425 -13.33 -28.67 -2.31
C ASN A 425 -14.56 -28.31 -3.15
N ALA A 426 -14.51 -27.26 -3.97
CA ALA A 426 -15.61 -26.89 -4.85
C ALA A 426 -15.67 -27.72 -6.13
N TRP A 427 -14.63 -28.50 -6.47
CA TRP A 427 -14.62 -29.22 -7.75
C TRP A 427 -15.75 -30.24 -7.87
N GLY A 428 -16.08 -30.93 -6.77
CA GLY A 428 -17.20 -31.88 -6.72
C GLY A 428 -18.54 -31.24 -7.09
N GLU A 429 -18.75 -29.98 -6.72
CA GLU A 429 -19.97 -29.23 -7.02
C GLU A 429 -20.17 -28.94 -8.50
N PHE A 430 -19.07 -28.96 -9.28
CA PHE A 430 -19.05 -28.74 -10.72
C PHE A 430 -18.69 -30.00 -11.50
N GLY A 431 -18.47 -31.13 -10.82
CA GLY A 431 -17.97 -32.36 -11.41
C GLY A 431 -16.58 -32.20 -12.07
N ILE A 432 -15.78 -31.23 -11.64
CA ILE A 432 -14.45 -30.96 -12.18
C ILE A 432 -13.43 -31.89 -11.53
N ILE A 433 -12.36 -32.22 -12.25
CA ILE A 433 -11.17 -32.87 -11.69
C ILE A 433 -9.90 -32.13 -12.13
N GLU A 434 -8.77 -32.42 -11.49
CA GLU A 434 -7.50 -31.72 -11.73
C GLU A 434 -7.07 -31.67 -13.20
N LYS A 435 -7.32 -32.74 -13.96
CA LYS A 435 -6.95 -32.81 -15.39
C LYS A 435 -7.75 -31.85 -16.28
N ASP A 436 -8.85 -31.31 -15.78
CA ASP A 436 -9.70 -30.39 -16.52
C ASP A 436 -9.15 -28.96 -16.46
N LEU A 437 -8.19 -28.66 -15.57
CA LEU A 437 -7.64 -27.32 -15.38
C LEU A 437 -6.70 -26.90 -16.54
N PRO A 438 -6.63 -25.60 -16.88
CA PRO A 438 -7.50 -24.53 -16.38
C PRO A 438 -8.92 -24.62 -16.94
N ILE A 439 -9.93 -24.29 -16.12
CA ILE A 439 -11.35 -24.36 -16.51
C ILE A 439 -12.17 -23.22 -15.89
N ALA A 440 -13.18 -22.77 -16.62
CA ALA A 440 -14.12 -21.74 -16.15
C ALA A 440 -15.49 -22.34 -15.85
N VAL A 441 -16.11 -21.84 -14.80
CA VAL A 441 -17.51 -22.15 -14.46
C VAL A 441 -18.30 -20.87 -14.19
N MET A 442 -19.58 -20.91 -14.50
CA MET A 442 -20.57 -19.94 -14.07
C MET A 442 -21.45 -20.56 -12.99
N HIS A 443 -21.70 -19.82 -11.91
CA HIS A 443 -22.55 -20.23 -10.82
C HIS A 443 -23.42 -19.07 -10.33
N ASP A 444 -24.74 -19.21 -10.46
CA ASP A 444 -25.69 -18.39 -9.72
C ASP A 444 -26.05 -19.09 -8.41
N THR A 445 -25.53 -18.55 -7.31
CA THR A 445 -25.74 -19.10 -5.96
C THR A 445 -27.17 -18.95 -5.44
N LYS A 446 -28.01 -18.10 -6.07
CA LYS A 446 -29.42 -17.92 -5.66
C LYS A 446 -30.32 -18.98 -6.28
N THR A 447 -30.09 -19.30 -7.55
CA THR A 447 -30.85 -20.31 -8.29
C THR A 447 -30.19 -21.69 -8.29
N ASN A 448 -28.95 -21.78 -7.80
CA ASN A 448 -28.08 -22.95 -7.91
C ASN A 448 -27.83 -23.39 -9.38
N ARG A 449 -28.02 -22.47 -10.33
CA ARG A 449 -27.75 -22.73 -11.74
C ARG A 449 -26.25 -22.71 -11.99
N LYS A 450 -25.75 -23.76 -12.64
CA LYS A 450 -24.33 -23.97 -12.91
C LYS A 450 -24.12 -24.21 -14.41
N LEU A 451 -23.04 -23.66 -14.96
CA LEU A 451 -22.59 -23.97 -16.31
C LEU A 451 -21.07 -24.13 -16.29
N VAL A 452 -20.57 -25.21 -16.87
CA VAL A 452 -19.14 -25.54 -16.90
C VAL A 452 -18.65 -25.41 -18.34
N LEU A 453 -17.48 -24.81 -18.53
CA LEU A 453 -16.85 -24.76 -19.84
C LEU A 453 -16.61 -26.18 -20.39
N GLU A 454 -16.78 -26.37 -21.69
CA GLU A 454 -16.57 -27.68 -22.32
C GLU A 454 -15.16 -28.20 -22.08
N ARG A 455 -15.06 -29.43 -21.54
CA ARG A 455 -13.76 -30.05 -21.22
C ARG A 455 -12.94 -30.29 -22.48
N GLY A 456 -11.66 -29.96 -22.43
CA GLY A 456 -10.75 -30.09 -23.57
C GLY A 456 -10.89 -28.97 -24.61
N ALA A 457 -11.78 -28.00 -24.41
CA ALA A 457 -11.78 -26.77 -25.19
C ALA A 457 -10.47 -26.00 -24.97
N VAL A 458 -10.03 -25.26 -26.00
CA VAL A 458 -8.90 -24.34 -25.87
C VAL A 458 -9.28 -23.25 -24.88
N PHE A 459 -8.64 -23.25 -23.70
CA PHE A 459 -8.91 -22.29 -22.65
C PHE A 459 -8.41 -20.89 -23.03
N GLY A 460 -9.29 -19.89 -23.02
CA GLY A 460 -8.93 -18.52 -23.39
C GLY A 460 -10.13 -17.57 -23.35
N GLU A 461 -9.86 -16.28 -23.63
CA GLU A 461 -10.83 -15.18 -23.54
C GLU A 461 -12.14 -15.47 -24.28
N ASP A 462 -12.05 -15.85 -25.56
CA ASP A 462 -13.22 -16.09 -26.40
C ASP A 462 -14.15 -17.17 -25.82
N LYS A 463 -13.58 -18.25 -25.29
CA LYS A 463 -14.34 -19.38 -24.74
C LYS A 463 -14.97 -19.07 -23.38
N VAL A 464 -14.26 -18.31 -22.55
CA VAL A 464 -14.83 -17.83 -21.29
C VAL A 464 -15.92 -16.79 -21.55
N GLU A 465 -15.74 -15.90 -22.51
CA GLU A 465 -16.77 -14.93 -22.88
C GLU A 465 -18.01 -15.60 -23.49
N GLU A 466 -17.83 -16.62 -24.33
CA GLU A 466 -18.93 -17.45 -24.86
C GLU A 466 -19.73 -18.10 -23.73
N LEU A 467 -19.05 -18.67 -22.73
CA LEU A 467 -19.65 -19.24 -21.52
C LEU A 467 -20.49 -18.19 -20.76
N MET A 468 -19.94 -17.00 -20.54
CA MET A 468 -20.63 -15.91 -19.84
C MET A 468 -21.88 -15.45 -20.61
N LYS A 469 -21.76 -15.25 -21.93
CA LYS A 469 -22.89 -14.86 -22.80
C LYS A 469 -24.00 -15.89 -22.77
N LYS A 470 -23.66 -17.17 -22.92
CA LYS A 470 -24.61 -18.29 -22.85
C LYS A 470 -25.32 -18.33 -21.50
N PHE A 471 -24.57 -18.19 -20.41
CA PHE A 471 -25.17 -18.18 -19.07
C PHE A 471 -26.20 -17.07 -18.92
N LEU A 472 -25.84 -15.85 -19.34
CA LEU A 472 -26.68 -14.66 -19.24
C LEU A 472 -27.91 -14.68 -20.16
N SER A 473 -27.82 -15.25 -21.36
CA SER A 473 -28.95 -15.32 -22.30
C SER A 473 -30.04 -16.29 -21.86
N GLU A 474 -29.64 -17.41 -21.26
CA GLU A 474 -30.58 -18.40 -20.71
C GLU A 474 -31.24 -17.90 -19.40
N SER A 475 -30.69 -16.87 -18.74
CA SER A 475 -31.29 -16.29 -17.52
C SER A 475 -32.40 -15.27 -17.81
N SER A 476 -32.40 -14.65 -18.99
CA SER A 476 -33.39 -13.61 -19.31
C SER A 476 -34.79 -14.15 -19.61
N ASP A 477 -34.91 -15.46 -19.84
CA ASP A 477 -36.18 -16.10 -20.16
C ASP A 477 -37.01 -16.49 -18.90
N GLU A 478 -36.45 -16.32 -17.70
CA GLU A 478 -37.09 -16.65 -16.41
C GLU A 478 -37.56 -15.43 -15.59
N LEU A 479 -37.37 -14.20 -16.10
CA LEU A 479 -37.85 -12.93 -15.52
C LEU A 479 -38.94 -12.33 -16.41
#